data_AF-B6WA98-F1
#
_entry.id   AF-B6WA98-F1
#
_cell.length_a   1.000
_cell.length_b   1.000
_cell.length_c   1.000
_cell.angle_alpha   90.00
_cell.angle_beta   90.00
_cell.angle_gamma   90.00
#
_symmetry.space_group_name_H-M   'P 1'
#
loop_
_entity.id
_entity.type
_entity.pdbx_description
1 polymer ?
#
loop_
_entity_poly.entity_id
_entity_poly.type
_entity_poly.pdbx_seq_one_letter_code
_entity_poly.pdbx_strand_id
1 'polypeptide(L)'
;MLEKDSKIIDYIDEKQTLLIPNTRQRKDDLNLIFNNYIAYYHEKFATMALGVEDYIFDGENLLLNKNLDYLLKKLKNYIFTRNELIVGKDVFTKKIEEGSKKEIFDSKNLEEIEKELILYHLKKEEYNQSKVSEILGISRSTLWRKMKKYKI
;
A
#
# COMPACT_ATOMS: atom_id res chain seq x y z
N MET A 1 -0.89 2.86 -14.42
CA MET A 1 -0.27 1.51 -14.34
C MET A 1 0.48 1.34 -15.65
N LEU A 2 1.78 1.67 -15.67
CA LEU A 2 2.61 1.42 -16.86
C LEU A 2 3.07 -0.03 -16.76
N GLU A 3 2.70 -0.81 -17.77
CA GLU A 3 3.01 -2.22 -17.88
C GLU A 3 4.52 -2.45 -17.88
N LYS A 4 4.92 -3.57 -17.27
CA LYS A 4 6.31 -3.95 -16.98
C LYS A 4 7.10 -4.41 -18.21
N ASP A 5 6.57 -4.17 -19.41
CA ASP A 5 7.16 -4.54 -20.71
C ASP A 5 7.30 -3.31 -21.59
N SER A 6 8.21 -2.41 -21.22
CA SER A 6 8.56 -1.31 -22.09
C SER A 6 10.07 -1.25 -22.20
N LYS A 7 10.56 -1.66 -23.37
CA LYS A 7 11.90 -1.39 -23.95
C LYS A 7 12.26 0.11 -24.01
N ILE A 8 11.49 0.96 -23.34
CA ILE A 8 11.69 2.40 -23.22
C ILE A 8 13.00 2.67 -22.48
N ILE A 9 13.31 1.92 -21.42
CA ILE A 9 14.52 2.12 -20.60
C ILE A 9 15.81 1.95 -21.43
N ASP A 10 15.82 1.02 -22.39
CA ASP A 10 16.98 0.73 -23.23
C ASP A 10 17.35 1.86 -24.22
N TYR A 11 16.44 2.83 -24.42
CA TYR A 11 16.63 4.00 -25.30
C TYR A 11 16.81 5.32 -24.55
N ILE A 12 16.93 5.29 -23.22
CA ILE A 12 17.07 6.52 -22.41
C ILE A 12 18.54 6.93 -22.36
N ASP A 13 18.86 8.11 -22.91
CA ASP A 13 20.17 8.76 -22.71
C ASP A 13 20.27 9.22 -21.25
N GLU A 14 21.11 8.54 -20.47
CA GLU A 14 21.36 8.85 -19.06
C GLU A 14 21.87 10.29 -18.85
N LYS A 15 22.52 10.91 -19.86
CA LYS A 15 23.02 12.29 -19.76
C LYS A 15 21.94 13.35 -19.95
N GLN A 16 20.76 12.98 -20.44
CA GLN A 16 19.63 13.89 -20.68
C GLN A 16 18.41 13.56 -19.82
N THR A 17 18.56 12.65 -18.85
CA THR A 17 17.43 12.14 -18.07
C THR A 17 17.57 12.48 -16.59
N LEU A 18 16.53 13.08 -16.02
CA LEU A 18 16.41 13.30 -14.59
C LEU A 18 15.65 12.13 -13.95
N LEU A 19 16.36 11.29 -13.20
CA LEU A 19 15.75 10.21 -12.42
C LEU A 19 15.21 10.77 -11.11
N ILE A 20 13.89 10.72 -10.95
CA ILE A 20 13.25 11.08 -9.67
C ILE A 20 13.40 9.90 -8.70
N PRO A 21 14.07 10.08 -7.55
CA PRO A 21 14.25 9.00 -6.59
C PRO A 21 12.91 8.53 -6.02
N ASN A 22 12.80 7.23 -5.79
CA ASN A 22 11.64 6.68 -5.09
C ASN A 22 11.67 7.06 -3.60
N THR A 23 10.55 6.88 -2.89
CA THR A 23 10.39 7.25 -1.47
C THR A 23 11.50 6.72 -0.56
N ARG A 24 11.97 5.49 -0.78
CA ARG A 24 13.03 4.87 0.03
C ARG A 24 14.38 5.57 -0.12
N GLN A 25 14.66 6.11 -1.32
CA GLN A 25 15.93 6.75 -1.66
C GLN A 25 16.03 8.20 -1.17
N ARG A 26 14.94 8.77 -0.65
CA ARG A 26 14.86 10.15 -0.14
C ARG A 26 14.30 10.22 1.27
N LYS A 27 14.60 9.21 2.10
CA LYS A 27 14.05 9.08 3.45
C LYS A 27 14.28 10.35 4.27
N ASP A 28 15.47 10.93 4.18
CA ASP A 28 15.88 12.11 4.96
C ASP A 28 15.02 13.34 4.65
N ASP A 29 14.47 13.42 3.44
CA ASP A 29 13.60 14.53 3.01
C ASP A 29 12.14 14.35 3.45
N LEU A 30 11.71 13.12 3.76
CA LEU A 30 10.28 12.81 3.91
C LEU A 30 9.64 13.52 5.11
N ASN A 31 10.37 13.63 6.23
CA ASN A 31 9.91 14.38 7.40
C ASN A 31 9.65 15.85 7.05
N LEU A 32 10.61 16.47 6.36
CA LEU A 32 10.49 17.87 5.93
C LEU A 32 9.33 18.05 4.94
N ILE A 33 9.20 17.16 3.97
CA ILE A 33 8.09 17.19 3.00
C ILE A 33 6.75 17.09 3.73
N PHE A 34 6.60 16.16 4.68
CA PHE A 34 5.37 15.96 5.44
C PHE A 34 5.05 17.18 6.30
N ASN A 35 6.01 17.71 7.04
CA ASN A 35 5.82 18.89 7.89
C ASN A 35 5.45 20.13 7.06
N ASN A 36 6.12 20.38 5.94
CA ASN A 36 5.77 21.48 5.03
C ASN A 36 4.36 21.30 4.44
N TYR A 37 3.99 20.08 4.09
CA TYR A 37 2.65 19.77 3.57
C TYR A 37 1.57 20.01 4.63
N ILE A 38 1.81 19.59 5.89
CA ILE A 38 0.90 19.84 7.01
C ILE A 38 0.78 21.35 7.26
N ALA A 39 1.90 22.07 7.32
CA ALA A 39 1.93 23.52 7.53
C ALA A 39 1.09 24.27 6.48
N TYR A 40 1.21 23.89 5.21
CA TYR A 40 0.38 24.44 4.13
C TYR A 40 -1.13 24.27 4.39
N TYR A 41 -1.57 23.07 4.81
CA TYR A 41 -2.98 22.83 5.08
C TYR A 41 -3.46 23.48 6.37
N HIS A 42 -2.60 23.56 7.39
CA HIS A 42 -2.88 24.28 8.62
C HIS A 42 -3.12 25.77 8.33
N GLU A 43 -2.19 26.42 7.61
CA GLU A 43 -2.31 27.84 7.25
C GLU A 43 -3.54 28.12 6.39
N LYS A 44 -3.78 27.29 5.38
CA LYS A 44 -4.82 27.56 4.38
C LYS A 44 -6.22 27.16 4.83
N PHE A 45 -6.36 26.15 5.69
CA PHE A 45 -7.65 25.56 6.04
C PHE A 45 -7.89 25.41 7.56
N ALA A 46 -7.00 25.96 8.40
CA ALA A 46 -7.08 25.90 9.86
C ALA A 46 -7.23 24.47 10.40
N THR A 47 -6.59 23.49 9.76
CA THR A 47 -6.60 22.09 10.23
C THR A 47 -5.83 21.93 11.53
N MET A 48 -6.16 20.94 12.36
CA MET A 48 -5.57 20.80 13.70
C MET A 48 -4.11 20.30 13.71
N ALA A 49 -3.72 19.46 12.74
CA ALA A 49 -2.38 18.90 12.67
C ALA A 49 -1.32 20.00 12.43
N LEU A 50 -0.21 19.93 13.18
CA LEU A 50 0.92 20.86 13.10
C LEU A 50 2.21 20.18 12.61
N GLY A 51 2.30 18.86 12.70
CA GLY A 51 3.46 18.11 12.23
C GLY A 51 3.31 16.61 12.39
N VAL A 52 4.41 15.90 12.16
CA VAL A 52 4.53 14.45 12.35
C VAL A 52 5.58 14.12 13.41
N GLU A 53 5.53 12.91 13.94
CA GLU A 53 6.63 12.40 14.78
C GLU A 53 7.93 12.31 13.99
N ASP A 54 9.05 12.72 14.60
CA ASP A 54 10.36 12.73 13.92
C ASP A 54 10.79 11.33 13.44
N TYR A 55 10.36 10.28 14.13
CA TYR A 55 10.66 8.88 13.80
C TYR A 55 9.60 8.24 12.89
N ILE A 56 8.69 9.02 12.29
CA ILE A 56 7.58 8.48 11.48
C ILE A 56 8.06 7.63 10.31
N PHE A 57 9.26 7.87 9.76
CA PHE A 57 9.85 7.07 8.68
C PHE A 57 10.97 6.13 9.14
N ASP A 58 11.22 5.98 10.44
CA ASP A 58 12.34 5.18 10.95
C ASP A 58 12.13 3.67 10.89
N GLY A 59 13.24 2.93 10.86
CA GLY A 59 13.29 1.47 10.80
C GLY A 59 12.73 0.89 9.51
N GLU A 60 12.39 -0.40 9.55
CA GLU A 60 11.61 -1.04 8.49
C GLU A 60 10.17 -0.56 8.56
N ASN A 61 9.83 0.35 7.66
CA ASN A 61 8.54 1.03 7.68
C ASN A 61 7.78 0.81 6.36
N LEU A 62 6.54 0.33 6.47
CA LEU A 62 5.63 0.15 5.35
C LEU A 62 5.45 1.42 4.51
N LEU A 63 5.49 2.61 5.13
CA LEU A 63 5.35 3.90 4.45
C LEU A 63 6.41 4.07 3.36
N LEU A 64 7.65 3.65 3.63
CA LEU A 64 8.76 3.74 2.67
C LEU A 64 8.51 2.89 1.41
N ASN A 65 7.63 1.89 1.49
CA ASN A 65 7.28 1.01 0.36
C ASN A 65 6.19 1.62 -0.53
N LYS A 66 5.63 2.77 -0.15
CA LYS A 66 4.57 3.45 -0.89
C LYS A 66 5.13 4.64 -1.67
N ASN A 67 4.49 4.94 -2.79
CA ASN A 67 4.82 6.14 -3.57
C ASN A 67 4.46 7.41 -2.77
N LEU A 68 5.29 8.45 -2.87
CA LEU A 68 5.07 9.72 -2.16
C LEU A 68 3.69 10.33 -2.45
N ASP A 69 3.22 10.32 -3.70
CA ASP A 69 1.92 10.89 -4.08
C ASP A 69 0.76 10.19 -3.35
N TYR A 70 0.88 8.87 -3.22
CA TYR A 70 -0.07 8.07 -2.44
C TYR A 70 -0.07 8.47 -0.98
N LEU A 71 1.11 8.58 -0.39
CA LEU A 71 1.29 8.99 1.00
C LEU A 71 0.73 10.39 1.25
N LEU A 72 1.02 11.36 0.39
CA LEU A 72 0.51 12.74 0.50
C LEU A 72 -1.01 12.81 0.36
N LYS A 73 -1.61 12.03 -0.55
CA LYS A 73 -3.07 11.91 -0.66
C LYS A 73 -3.70 11.38 0.62
N LYS A 74 -3.09 10.35 1.23
CA LYS A 74 -3.57 9.77 2.49
C LYS A 74 -3.34 10.70 3.66
N LEU A 75 -2.20 11.40 3.70
CA LEU A 75 -1.89 12.43 4.70
C LEU A 75 -2.90 13.58 4.64
N LYS A 76 -3.21 14.09 3.44
CA LYS A 76 -4.28 15.08 3.25
C LYS A 76 -5.57 14.61 3.89
N ASN A 77 -6.05 13.43 3.51
CA ASN A 77 -7.29 12.87 4.07
C ASN A 77 -7.20 12.72 5.59
N TYR A 78 -6.04 12.30 6.12
CA TYR A 78 -5.82 12.18 7.56
C TYR A 78 -5.99 13.51 8.28
N ILE A 79 -5.32 14.57 7.80
CA ILE A 79 -5.37 15.92 8.36
C ILE A 79 -6.81 16.48 8.40
N PHE A 80 -7.63 16.16 7.40
CA PHE A 80 -9.03 16.62 7.35
C PHE A 80 -10.02 15.77 8.15
N THR A 81 -9.64 14.56 8.57
CA THR A 81 -10.55 13.61 9.24
C THR A 81 -10.22 13.35 10.71
N ARG A 82 -9.00 13.72 11.14
CA ARG A 82 -8.50 13.50 12.49
C ARG A 82 -8.24 14.83 13.18
N ASN A 83 -8.56 14.89 14.47
CA ASN A 83 -8.32 16.04 15.33
C ASN A 83 -7.12 15.75 16.25
N GLU A 84 -5.95 15.56 15.64
CA GLU A 84 -4.69 15.29 16.35
C GLU A 84 -3.67 16.38 16.01
N LEU A 85 -2.93 16.87 17.01
CA LEU A 85 -1.91 17.90 16.81
C LEU A 85 -0.66 17.36 16.08
N ILE A 86 -0.28 16.12 16.39
CA ILE A 86 0.88 15.44 15.80
C ILE A 86 0.40 14.13 15.16
N VAL A 87 0.76 13.91 13.90
CA VAL A 87 0.47 12.66 13.20
C VAL A 87 1.45 11.59 13.69
N GLY A 88 0.92 10.64 14.44
CA GLY A 88 1.70 9.52 14.97
C GLY A 88 1.94 8.41 13.93
N LYS A 89 3.13 7.81 13.98
CA LYS A 89 3.56 6.74 13.07
C LYS A 89 2.61 5.57 13.04
N ASP A 90 2.26 5.03 14.21
CA ASP A 90 1.47 3.80 14.32
C ASP A 90 0.06 4.01 13.77
N VAL A 91 -0.56 5.14 14.12
CA VAL A 91 -1.93 5.46 13.72
C VAL A 91 -1.98 5.72 12.20
N PHE A 92 -1.02 6.47 11.67
CA PHE A 92 -0.95 6.75 10.24
C PHE A 92 -0.66 5.48 9.43
N THR A 93 0.29 4.64 9.87
CA THR A 93 0.64 3.38 9.21
C THR A 93 -0.55 2.43 9.15
N LYS A 94 -1.28 2.29 10.26
CA LYS A 94 -2.51 1.48 10.29
C LYS A 94 -3.56 1.98 9.29
N LYS A 95 -3.73 3.28 9.13
CA LYS A 95 -4.65 3.86 8.14
C LYS A 95 -4.22 3.58 6.70
N ILE A 96 -2.92 3.62 6.43
CA ILE A 96 -2.37 3.23 5.13
C ILE A 96 -2.68 1.77 4.83
N GLU A 97 -2.52 0.87 5.80
CA GLU A 97 -2.84 -0.54 5.65
C GLU A 97 -4.33 -0.77 5.38
N GLU A 98 -5.22 -0.19 6.19
CA GLU A 98 -6.68 -0.26 6.03
C GLU A 98 -7.11 0.26 4.64
N GLY A 99 -6.57 1.41 4.23
CA GLY A 99 -6.84 2.01 2.93
C GLY A 99 -6.35 1.15 1.77
N SER A 100 -5.16 0.56 1.88
CA SER A 100 -4.61 -0.31 0.83
C SER A 100 -5.40 -1.61 0.69
N LYS A 101 -5.87 -2.21 1.79
CA LYS A 101 -6.76 -3.38 1.74
C LYS A 101 -8.05 -3.02 1.02
N LYS A 102 -8.69 -1.90 1.39
CA LYS A 102 -9.95 -1.46 0.78
C LYS A 102 -9.80 -1.18 -0.73
N GLU A 103 -8.75 -0.48 -1.15
CA GLU A 103 -8.48 -0.24 -2.57
C GLU A 103 -8.24 -1.54 -3.35
N ILE A 104 -7.56 -2.52 -2.75
CA ILE A 104 -7.39 -3.84 -3.36
C ILE A 104 -8.75 -4.54 -3.53
N PHE A 105 -9.60 -4.51 -2.51
CA PHE A 105 -10.96 -5.08 -2.58
C PHE A 105 -11.84 -4.38 -3.61
N ASP A 106 -11.81 -3.04 -3.67
CA ASP A 106 -12.60 -2.26 -4.64
C ASP A 106 -12.11 -2.44 -6.08
N SER A 107 -10.83 -2.77 -6.28
CA SER A 107 -10.22 -2.99 -7.60
C SER A 107 -10.36 -4.41 -8.15
N LYS A 108 -10.76 -5.38 -7.31
CA LYS A 108 -10.81 -6.80 -7.67
C LYS A 108 -12.24 -7.30 -7.72
N ASN A 109 -12.53 -8.14 -8.71
CA ASN A 109 -13.79 -8.86 -8.73
C ASN A 109 -13.79 -10.02 -7.71
N LEU A 110 -14.97 -10.56 -7.43
CA LEU A 110 -15.13 -11.66 -6.48
C LEU A 110 -14.28 -12.89 -6.84
N GLU A 111 -14.08 -13.16 -8.14
CA GLU A 111 -13.28 -14.31 -8.58
C GLU A 111 -11.79 -14.14 -8.28
N GLU A 112 -11.26 -12.94 -8.44
CA GLU A 112 -9.85 -12.61 -8.12
C GLU A 112 -9.58 -12.69 -6.62
N ILE A 113 -10.50 -12.15 -5.81
CA ILE A 113 -10.44 -12.25 -4.34
C ILE A 113 -10.44 -13.72 -3.92
N GLU A 114 -11.36 -14.52 -4.47
CA GLU A 114 -11.46 -15.94 -4.17
C GLU A 114 -10.20 -16.70 -4.59
N LYS A 115 -9.67 -16.42 -5.79
CA LYS A 115 -8.43 -17.02 -6.28
C LYS A 115 -7.26 -16.76 -5.33
N GLU A 116 -7.07 -15.53 -4.88
CA GLU A 116 -5.97 -15.18 -3.97
C GLU A 116 -6.13 -15.84 -2.60
N LEU A 117 -7.36 -15.91 -2.08
CA LEU A 117 -7.65 -16.55 -0.80
C LEU A 117 -7.30 -18.04 -0.84
N ILE A 118 -7.71 -18.74 -1.91
CA ILE A 118 -7.37 -20.15 -2.14
C ILE A 118 -5.84 -20.33 -2.20
N LEU A 119 -5.15 -19.48 -2.96
CA LEU A 119 -3.72 -19.59 -3.19
C LEU A 119 -2.90 -19.27 -1.92
N TYR A 120 -3.36 -18.31 -1.11
CA TYR A 120 -2.79 -17.99 0.19
C TYR A 120 -2.83 -19.21 1.14
N HIS A 121 -4.02 -19.81 1.31
CA HIS A 121 -4.16 -20.95 2.21
C HIS A 121 -3.47 -22.21 1.68
N LEU A 122 -3.45 -22.44 0.36
CA LEU A 122 -2.66 -23.51 -0.23
C LEU A 122 -1.17 -23.35 0.10
N LYS A 123 -0.59 -22.16 -0.07
CA LYS A 123 0.82 -21.93 0.28
C LYS A 123 1.08 -22.10 1.79
N LYS A 124 0.19 -21.55 2.62
CA LYS A 124 0.32 -21.59 4.08
C LYS A 124 0.25 -23.01 4.65
N GLU A 125 -0.59 -23.86 4.07
CA GLU A 125 -0.80 -25.25 4.50
C GLU A 125 -0.03 -26.27 3.64
N GLU A 126 1.05 -25.85 2.97
CA GLU A 126 1.92 -26.73 2.15
C GLU A 126 1.13 -27.54 1.10
N TYR A 127 0.15 -26.89 0.48
CA TYR A 127 -0.76 -27.44 -0.52
C TYR A 127 -1.64 -28.60 -0.02
N ASN A 128 -1.85 -28.72 1.30
CA ASN A 128 -2.78 -29.68 1.88
C ASN A 128 -4.24 -29.28 1.62
N GLN A 129 -4.77 -29.72 0.48
CA GLN A 129 -6.12 -29.40 0.01
C GLN A 129 -7.23 -29.75 1.02
N SER A 130 -7.03 -30.78 1.85
CA SER A 130 -7.96 -31.14 2.92
C SER A 130 -8.11 -30.02 3.93
N LYS A 131 -6.97 -29.58 4.48
CA LYS A 131 -6.93 -28.51 5.48
C LYS A 131 -7.46 -27.22 4.90
N VAL A 132 -7.08 -26.86 3.66
CA VAL A 132 -7.60 -25.60 3.11
C VAL A 132 -9.08 -25.68 2.75
N SER A 133 -9.60 -26.85 2.34
CA SER A 133 -11.05 -27.02 2.12
C SER A 133 -11.84 -26.85 3.43
N GLU A 134 -11.31 -27.35 4.54
CA GLU A 134 -11.88 -27.18 5.87
C GLU A 134 -11.82 -25.72 6.35
N ILE A 135 -10.65 -25.07 6.22
CA ILE A 135 -10.45 -23.66 6.58
C ILE A 135 -11.37 -22.74 5.77
N LEU A 136 -11.52 -23.00 4.48
CA LEU A 136 -12.37 -22.21 3.58
C LEU A 136 -13.86 -22.58 3.70
N GLY A 137 -14.22 -23.61 4.46
CA GLY A 137 -15.61 -24.06 4.63
C GLY A 137 -16.25 -24.58 3.35
N ILE A 138 -15.47 -25.14 2.42
CA ILE A 138 -15.95 -25.69 1.15
C ILE A 138 -15.60 -27.17 1.02
N SER A 139 -16.35 -27.93 0.23
CA SER A 139 -15.98 -29.31 -0.07
C SER A 139 -14.68 -29.39 -0.88
N ARG A 140 -13.89 -30.45 -0.69
CA ARG A 140 -12.68 -30.71 -1.52
C ARG A 140 -12.98 -30.68 -3.02
N SER A 141 -14.14 -31.20 -3.46
CA SER A 141 -14.54 -31.18 -4.88
C SER A 141 -14.78 -29.76 -5.39
N THR A 142 -15.32 -28.87 -4.55
CA THR A 142 -15.50 -27.45 -4.88
C THR A 142 -14.16 -26.72 -4.96
N LEU A 143 -13.25 -26.98 -4.02
CA LEU A 143 -11.89 -26.44 -4.05
C LEU A 143 -11.16 -26.86 -5.33
N TRP A 144 -11.20 -28.15 -5.68
CA TRP A 144 -10.56 -28.66 -6.89
C TRP A 144 -11.09 -28.02 -8.17
N ARG A 145 -12.43 -27.85 -8.28
CA ARG A 145 -13.04 -27.16 -9.42
C ARG A 145 -12.59 -25.70 -9.52
N LYS A 146 -12.46 -25.00 -8.39
CA LYS A 146 -11.98 -23.61 -8.33
C LYS A 146 -10.49 -23.51 -8.69
N MET A 147 -9.64 -24.41 -8.18
CA MET A 147 -8.22 -24.49 -8.56
C MET A 147 -8.06 -24.68 -10.08
N LYS A 148 -8.82 -25.61 -10.67
CA LYS A 148 -8.84 -25.85 -12.11
C LYS A 148 -9.31 -24.62 -12.89
N LYS A 149 -10.38 -23.96 -12.45
CA LYS A 149 -10.90 -22.71 -13.06
C LYS A 149 -9.83 -21.60 -13.04
N TYR A 150 -9.12 -21.45 -11.93
CA TYR A 150 -8.16 -20.37 -11.71
C TYR A 150 -6.73 -20.66 -12.16
N LYS A 151 -6.48 -21.88 -12.68
CA LYS A 151 -5.17 -22.37 -13.12
C LYS A 151 -4.11 -22.25 -12.00
N ILE A 152 -4.48 -22.72 -10.80
CA ILE A 152 -3.60 -22.86 -9.63
C ILE A 152 -2.99 -24.25 -9.61
#